data_AF-A0A397XX11-F1
#
_entry.id   AF-A0A397XX11-F1
#
_cell.length_a   1.000
_cell.length_b   1.000
_cell.length_c   1.000
_cell.angle_alpha   90.00
_cell.angle_beta   90.00
_cell.angle_gamma   90.00
#
_symmetry.space_group_name_H-M   'P 1'
#
loop_
_entity.id
_entity.type
_entity.pdbx_description
1 polymer ?
#
loop_
_entity_poly.entity_id
_entity_poly.type
_entity_poly.pdbx_seq_one_letter_code
_entity_poly.pdbx_strand_id
1 'polypeptide(L)' 'MKLTLLRKLASQTTVFHLWKQRNNLMHNQISITPESVFYAIDKDLRNIISARRRSSKHFHSIMLMWLR' A
#
# COMPACT_ATOMS: atom_id res chain seq x y z
N MET A 1 -13.48 8.25 -11.13
CA MET A 1 -13.65 6.92 -10.51
C MET A 1 -12.31 6.20 -10.25
N LYS A 2 -11.42 6.05 -11.24
CA LYS A 2 -10.10 5.37 -11.10
C LYS A 2 -9.16 5.99 -10.03
N LEU A 3 -9.01 7.32 -10.06
CA LEU A 3 -8.18 8.05 -9.11
C LEU A 3 -8.67 7.91 -7.66
N THR A 4 -10.00 7.87 -7.48
CA THR A 4 -10.65 7.69 -6.18
C THR A 4 -10.35 6.32 -5.59
N LEU A 5 -10.31 5.26 -6.42
CA LEU A 5 -9.97 3.91 -5.98
C LEU A 5 -8.50 3.80 -5.58
N LEU A 6 -7.59 4.37 -6.38
CA LEU A 6 -6.16 4.41 -6.04
C LEU A 6 -5.93 5.13 -4.71
N ARG A 7 -6.57 6.29 -4.52
CA ARG A 7 -6.47 7.07 -3.27
C ARG A 7 -6.99 6.28 -2.07
N LYS A 8 -8.16 5.62 -2.21
CA LYS A 8 -8.71 4.76 -1.15
C LYS A 8 -7.76 3.62 -0.78
N LEU A 9 -7.19 2.93 -1.77
CA LEU A 9 -6.20 1.87 -1.55
C LEU A 9 -4.96 2.42 -0.85
N ALA A 10 -4.39 3.52 -1.35
CA ALA A 10 -3.20 4.13 -0.78
C ALA A 10 -3.43 4.58 0.67
N SER A 11 -4.55 5.24 0.96
CA SER A 11 -4.93 5.63 2.32
C SER A 11 -5.09 4.42 3.23
N GLN A 12 -5.80 3.38 2.78
CA GLN A 12 -5.99 2.15 3.56
C GLN A 12 -4.64 1.48 3.89
N THR A 13 -3.80 1.26 2.88
CA THR A 13 -2.49 0.62 3.05
C THR A 13 -1.59 1.44 3.97
N THR A 14 -1.58 2.77 3.82
CA THR A 14 -0.77 3.66 4.67
C THR A 14 -1.23 3.60 6.13
N VAL A 15 -2.53 3.73 6.39
CA VAL A 15 -3.08 3.66 7.76
C VAL A 15 -2.80 2.31 8.39
N PHE A 16 -2.93 1.22 7.63
CA PHE A 16 -2.62 -0.13 8.10
C PHE A 16 -1.15 -0.28 8.50
N HIS A 17 -0.21 0.18 7.67
CA HIS A 17 1.22 0.08 7.96
C HIS A 17 1.65 0.96 9.13
N LEU A 18 1.09 2.16 9.28
CA LEU A 18 1.33 3.02 10.44
C LEU A 18 0.81 2.39 11.74
N TRP A 19 -0.41 1.86 11.71
CA TRP A 19 -0.97 1.12 12.85
C TRP A 19 -0.11 -0.11 13.20
N LYS A 20 0.33 -0.86 12.19
CA LYS A 20 1.20 -2.03 12.36
C LYS A 20 2.55 -1.65 12.99
N GLN A 21 3.18 -0.58 12.51
CA GLN A 21 4.43 -0.07 13.08
C GLN A 21 4.23 0.33 14.54
N ARG A 22 3.18 1.08 14.86
CA ARG A 22 2.84 1.45 16.24
C ARG A 22 2.69 0.23 17.13
N ASN A 23 1.99 -0.80 16.67
CA ASN A 23 1.85 -2.05 17.43
C ASN A 23 3.17 -2.78 17.62
N ASN A 24 4.03 -2.83 16.60
CA ASN A 24 5.35 -3.44 16.70
C ASN A 24 6.24 -2.72 17.74
N LEU A 25 6.14 -1.39 17.79
CA LEU A 25 6.81 -0.59 18.82
C LEU A 25 6.28 -0.91 20.22
N MET A 26 4.96 -1.03 20.38
CA MET A 26 4.34 -1.29 21.69
C MET A 26 4.59 -2.70 22.21
N HIS A 27 4.57 -3.72 21.33
CA HIS A 27 4.69 -5.12 21.74
C HIS A 27 6.12 -5.66 21.66
N ASN A 28 6.88 -5.27 20.63
CA ASN A 28 8.21 -5.81 20.38
C ASN A 28 9.32 -4.80 20.68
N GLN A 29 9.01 -3.53 20.96
CA GLN A 29 9.99 -2.45 21.12
C GLN A 29 10.91 -2.27 19.89
N ILE A 30 10.46 -2.76 18.73
CA ILE A 30 11.21 -2.69 17.47
C ILE A 30 10.66 -1.52 16.66
N SER A 31 11.52 -0.53 16.43
CA SER A 31 11.24 0.54 15.48
C SER A 31 11.64 0.11 14.08
N ILE A 32 10.66 0.09 13.18
CA ILE A 32 10.90 -0.07 11.75
C ILE A 32 11.22 1.32 11.20
N THR A 33 12.28 1.44 10.41
CA THR A 33 12.65 2.73 9.85
C THR A 33 11.58 3.23 8.86
N PRO A 34 11.39 4.55 8.75
CA PRO A 34 10.41 5.11 7.82
C PRO A 34 10.62 4.62 6.38
N GLU A 35 11.87 4.47 5.91
CA GLU A 35 12.14 4.01 4.54
C GLU A 35 11.63 2.59 4.30
N SER A 36 11.81 1.72 5.30
CA SER A 36 11.33 0.34 5.25
C SER A 36 9.79 0.28 5.21
N VAL A 37 9.12 1.17 5.95
CA VAL A 37 7.66 1.30 5.93
C VAL A 37 7.17 1.82 4.57
N PHE A 38 7.81 2.86 4.01
CA PHE A 38 7.48 3.36 2.68
C PHE A 38 7.65 2.30 1.60
N TYR A 39 8.75 1.54 1.65
CA TYR A 39 8.99 0.43 0.74
C TYR A 39 7.92 -0.68 0.88
N ALA A 40 7.54 -1.01 2.12
CA ALA A 40 6.49 -2.00 2.38
C ALA A 40 5.12 -1.53 1.84
N ILE A 41 4.78 -0.26 2.00
CA ILE A 41 3.55 0.34 1.47
C ILE A 41 3.54 0.26 -0.07
N ASP A 42 4.62 0.67 -0.74
CA ASP A 42 4.73 0.60 -2.20
C ASP A 42 4.61 -0.83 -2.71
N LYS A 43 5.34 -1.77 -2.10
CA LYS A 43 5.30 -3.19 -2.44
C LYS A 43 3.89 -3.77 -2.28
N ASP A 44 3.21 -3.48 -1.17
CA ASP A 44 1.86 -3.97 -0.92
C ASP A 44 0.84 -3.37 -1.90
N LEU A 45 0.92 -2.08 -2.19
CA LEU A 45 0.07 -1.45 -3.20
C LEU A 45 0.25 -2.11 -4.57
N ARG A 46 1.50 -2.31 -5.01
CA ARG A 46 1.80 -3.01 -6.26
C ARG A 46 1.26 -4.43 -6.27
N ASN A 47 1.38 -5.16 -5.15
CA ASN A 47 0.86 -6.51 -5.01
C ASN A 47 -0.67 -6.55 -5.08
N ILE A 48 -1.36 -5.67 -4.35
CA ILE A 48 -2.83 -5.59 -4.36
C ILE A 48 -3.34 -5.23 -5.76
N ILE A 49 -2.73 -4.25 -6.42
CA ILE A 49 -3.08 -3.84 -7.78
C ILE A 49 -2.82 -4.99 -8.76
N SER A 50 -1.68 -5.68 -8.65
CA SER A 50 -1.31 -6.81 -9.53
C SER A 50 -2.21 -8.02 -9.34
N ALA A 51 -2.57 -8.36 -8.10
CA ALA A 51 -3.51 -9.44 -7.80
C ALA A 51 -4.88 -9.16 -8.44
N ARG A 52 -5.37 -7.91 -8.34
CA ARG A 52 -6.66 -7.50 -8.93
C ARG A 52 -6.60 -7.30 -10.45
N ARG A 53 -5.42 -7.04 -11.01
CA ARG A 53 -5.18 -6.96 -12.47
C ARG A 53 -5.47 -8.28 -13.16
N ARG A 54 -5.23 -9.41 -12.49
CA ARG A 54 -5.51 -10.75 -13.01
C ARG A 54 -7.01 -10.96 -13.26
N SER A 55 -7.87 -10.30 -12.48
CA SER A 55 -9.34 -10.40 -12.59
C SER A 55 -9.99 -9.23 -13.34
N SER A 56 -9.32 -8.09 -13.53
CA SER A 56 -9.90 -6.93 -14.20
C SER A 56 -8.86 -6.05 -14.90
N LYS A 57 -9.07 -5.84 -16.21
CA LYS A 57 -8.25 -4.96 -17.06
C LYS A 57 -8.23 -3.50 -16.57
N HIS A 58 -9.20 -3.09 -15.75
CA HIS A 58 -9.28 -1.74 -15.17
C HIS A 58 -8.08 -1.41 -14.27
N PHE A 59 -7.50 -2.41 -13.60
CA PHE A 59 -6.35 -2.23 -12.71
C PHE A 59 -5.03 -1.99 -13.46
N HIS A 60 -4.97 -2.25 -14.77
CA HIS A 60 -3.81 -1.89 -15.60
C HIS A 60 -3.60 -0.36 -15.57
N SER A 61 -4.69 0.39 -15.74
CA SER A 61 -4.65 1.86 -15.70
C SER A 61 -4.30 2.40 -14.31
N ILE A 62 -4.66 1.67 -13.24
CA ILE A 62 -4.37 2.06 -11.86
C ILE A 62 -2.88 1.86 -11.52
N MET A 63 -2.27 0.76 -11.96
CA MET A 63 -0.82 0.55 -11.79
C MET A 63 -0.01 1.65 -12.47
N LEU A 64 -0.40 2.03 -13.70
CA LEU A 64 0.27 3.12 -14.43
C LEU A 64 0.13 4.48 -13.74
N MET A 65 -0.96 4.73 -13.01
CA MET A 65 -1.12 5.95 -12.21
C MET A 65 -0.27 5.91 -10.93
N TRP A 66 0.02 4.73 -10.37
CA TRP A 66 0.86 4.59 -9.18
C TRP A 66 2.36 4.74 -9.50
N LEU A 67 2.78 4.32 -10.69
CA LEU A 67 4.18 4.40 -11.15
C LEU A 67 4.58 5.77 -11.73
N ARG A 68 3.61 6.67 -11.89
CA ARG A 68 3.82 8.03 -12.42
C ARG A 68 4.23 8.98 -11.31
#